data_AF-A0AAN8L238-F1
#
_entry.id   AF-A0AAN8L238-F1
#
_cell.length_a   1.000
_cell.length_b   1.000
_cell.length_c   1.000
_cell.angle_alpha   90.00
_cell.angle_beta   90.00
_cell.angle_gamma   90.00
#
_symmetry.space_group_name_H-M   'P 1'
#
loop_
_entity.id
_entity.type
_entity.pdbx_description
1 polymer ?
#
loop_
_entity_poly.entity_id
_entity_poly.type
_entity_poly.pdbx_seq_one_letter_code
_entity_poly.pdbx_strand_id
1 'polypeptide(L)'
;MEAHLSRDRAIKTCIGQTSEVVDQLREQRAKDGDNMTTIKLLRKEQTKLKLMRSELNVEEVVNDRSLKVFSERCRIHYPTPTVK
;
A
#
# COMPACT_ATOMS: atom_id res chain seq x y z
N MET A 1 -15.42 -4.73 -6.94
CA MET A 1 -15.02 -4.65 -5.51
C MET A 1 -13.83 -5.57 -5.21
N GLU A 2 -13.82 -6.81 -5.71
CA GLU A 2 -12.69 -7.74 -5.53
C GLU A 2 -11.33 -7.21 -6.02
N ALA A 3 -11.29 -6.46 -7.12
CA ALA A 3 -10.06 -5.86 -7.61
C ALA A 3 -9.41 -4.89 -6.60
N HIS A 4 -10.20 -4.00 -5.98
CA HIS A 4 -9.73 -3.09 -4.92
C HIS A 4 -9.24 -3.86 -3.69
N LEU A 5 -9.95 -4.93 -3.30
CA LEU A 5 -9.54 -5.79 -2.18
C LEU A 5 -8.21 -6.52 -2.48
N SER A 6 -8.05 -7.02 -3.70
CA SER A 6 -6.81 -7.69 -4.13
C SER A 6 -5.63 -6.70 -4.10
N ARG A 7 -5.83 -5.49 -4.63
CA ARG A 7 -4.81 -4.44 -4.65
C ARG A 7 -4.45 -3.95 -3.25
N ASP A 8 -5.44 -3.72 -2.38
CA ASP A 8 -5.22 -3.37 -0.97
C ASP A 8 -4.38 -4.42 -0.23
N ARG A 9 -4.73 -5.71 -0.40
CA ARG A 9 -3.95 -6.82 0.17
C ARG A 9 -2.50 -6.82 -0.35
N ALA A 10 -2.31 -6.64 -1.65
CA ALA A 10 -0.98 -6.60 -2.24
C ALA A 10 -0.14 -5.44 -1.68
N ILE A 11 -0.72 -4.24 -1.59
CA ILE A 11 -0.04 -3.06 -1.02
C ILE A 11 0.34 -3.30 0.44
N LYS A 12 -0.57 -3.84 1.26
CA LYS A 12 -0.31 -4.17 2.68
C LYS A 12 0.81 -5.19 2.83
N THR A 13 0.83 -6.24 2.00
CA THR A 13 1.93 -7.23 1.98
C THR A 13 3.27 -6.57 1.64
N CYS A 14 3.31 -5.72 0.61
CA CYS A 14 4.52 -4.99 0.22
C CYS A 14 5.03 -4.05 1.33
N ILE A 15 4.12 -3.37 2.03
CA ILE A 15 4.44 -2.54 3.21
C ILE A 15 5.03 -3.39 4.32
N GLY A 16 4.45 -4.56 4.61
CA GLY A 16 4.94 -5.50 5.62
C GLY A 16 6.38 -5.95 5.31
N GLN A 17 6.60 -6.48 4.11
CA GLN A 17 7.93 -6.91 3.66
C GLN A 17 8.97 -5.78 3.72
N THR A 18 8.62 -4.58 3.24
CA THR A 18 9.56 -3.45 3.25
C THR A 18 9.80 -2.94 4.68
N SER A 19 8.81 -3.04 5.58
CA SER A 19 8.99 -2.69 6.99
C SER A 19 9.97 -3.63 7.69
N GLU A 20 9.84 -4.94 7.45
CA GLU A 20 10.80 -5.94 7.97
C GLU A 20 12.23 -5.65 7.51
N VAL A 21 12.42 -5.33 6.23
CA VAL A 21 13.74 -4.96 5.69
C VAL A 21 14.28 -3.68 6.36
N VAL A 22 13.44 -2.66 6.56
CA VAL A 22 13.84 -1.43 7.25
C VAL A 22 14.25 -1.72 8.69
N ASP A 23 13.54 -2.61 9.39
CA ASP A 23 13.85 -2.96 10.77
C ASP A 23 15.15 -3.77 10.87
N GLN A 24 15.39 -4.72 9.96
CA GLN A 24 16.68 -5.41 9.84
C GLN A 24 17.84 -4.45 9.59
N LEU A 25 17.66 -3.47 8.69
CA LEU A 25 18.69 -2.45 8.40
C LEU A 25 18.92 -1.50 9.58
N ARG A 26 17.90 -1.23 10.40
CA ARG A 26 18.04 -0.46 11.65
C ARG A 26 18.86 -1.23 12.68
N GLU A 27 18.61 -2.54 12.83
CA GLU A 27 19.40 -3.39 13.71
C GLU A 27 20.85 -3.51 13.25
N GLN A 28 21.10 -3.68 11.95
CA GLN A 28 22.45 -3.67 11.39
C GLN A 28 23.17 -2.35 11.64
N ARG A 29 22.48 -1.22 11.45
CA ARG A 29 23.04 0.11 11.77
C ARG A 29 23.36 0.26 13.26
N ALA A 30 22.56 -0.33 14.15
CA ALA A 30 22.84 -0.29 15.58
C ALA A 30 24.10 -1.09 15.98
N LYS A 31 24.46 -2.13 15.19
CA LYS A 31 25.64 -2.97 15.41
C LYS A 31 26.91 -2.41 14.75
N ASP A 32 26.80 -1.96 13.50
CA ASP A 32 27.94 -1.57 12.66
C ASP A 32 28.12 -0.04 12.50
N GLY A 33 27.39 0.78 13.27
CA GLY A 33 27.57 2.23 13.33
C GLY A 33 27.39 2.95 11.98
N ASP A 34 28.36 3.80 11.63
CA ASP A 34 28.37 4.72 10.47
C ASP A 34 28.79 4.06 9.13
N ASN A 35 28.45 2.79 8.93
CA ASN A 35 28.61 2.18 7.61
C ASN A 35 27.75 2.94 6.59
N MET A 36 28.40 3.76 5.76
CA MET A 36 27.76 4.62 4.77
C MET A 36 26.89 3.85 3.77
N THR A 37 27.24 2.59 3.49
CA THR A 37 26.45 1.70 2.62
C THR A 37 25.12 1.35 3.29
N THR A 38 25.15 0.96 4.56
CA THR A 38 23.96 0.65 5.37
C THR A 38 23.06 1.87 5.52
N ILE A 39 23.62 3.06 5.76
CA ILE A 39 22.85 4.31 5.86
C ILE A 39 22.15 4.64 4.54
N LYS A 40 22.86 4.52 3.40
CA LYS A 40 22.29 4.79 2.08
C LYS A 40 21.15 3.82 1.75
N LEU A 41 21.35 2.53 2.05
CA LEU A 41 20.34 1.50 1.84
C LEU A 41 19.12 1.72 2.73
N LEU A 42 19.32 2.05 4.01
CA LEU A 42 18.25 2.35 4.96
C LEU A 42 17.40 3.53 4.49
N ARG A 43 18.00 4.63 4.02
CA ARG A 43 17.26 5.78 3.48
C ARG A 43 16.44 5.43 2.24
N LYS A 44 16.99 4.58 1.37
CA LYS A 44 16.30 4.10 0.17
C LYS A 44 15.05 3.29 0.56
N GLU A 45 15.20 2.30 1.44
CA GLU A 45 14.08 1.45 1.86
C GLU A 45 13.04 2.23 2.70
N GLN A 46 13.47 3.20 3.52
CA GLN A 46 12.54 4.11 4.22
C GLN A 46 11.72 4.97 3.25
N THR A 47 12.35 5.48 2.19
CA THR A 47 11.65 6.28 1.15
C THR A 47 10.66 5.40 0.39
N LYS A 48 11.06 4.18 0.02
CA LYS A 48 10.19 3.18 -0.59
C LYS A 48 8.99 2.83 0.30
N LEU A 49 9.22 2.61 1.60
CA LEU A 49 8.15 2.35 2.57
C LEU A 49 7.17 3.52 2.67
N LYS A 50 7.68 4.77 2.66
CA LYS A 50 6.84 5.98 2.65
C LYS A 50 5.96 6.05 1.40
N LEU A 51 6.52 5.75 0.23
CA LEU A 51 5.77 5.72 -1.03
C LEU A 51 4.68 4.64 -0.99
N MET A 52 5.00 3.42 -0.55
CA MET A 52 4.00 2.35 -0.45
C MET A 52 2.86 2.67 0.51
N ARG A 53 3.14 3.35 1.63
CA ARG A 53 2.08 3.86 2.53
C ARG A 53 1.21 4.94 1.85
N SER A 54 1.81 5.77 1.00
CA SER A 54 1.05 6.73 0.20
C SER A 54 0.12 6.03 -0.81
N GLU A 55 0.59 4.96 -1.45
CA GLU A 55 -0.24 4.14 -2.36
C GLU A 55 -1.46 3.54 -1.64
N LEU A 56 -1.30 3.11 -0.39
CA LEU A 56 -2.42 2.61 0.41
C LEU A 56 -3.50 3.68 0.62
N ASN A 57 -3.09 4.91 0.94
CA ASN A 57 -4.02 6.04 1.10
C ASN A 57 -4.71 6.39 -0.22
N VAL A 58 -3.98 6.36 -1.33
CA VAL A 58 -4.55 6.56 -2.67
C VAL A 58 -5.58 5.48 -2.97
N GLU A 59 -5.30 4.22 -2.62
CA GLU A 59 -6.22 3.11 -2.86
C GLU A 59 -7.55 3.28 -2.14
N GLU A 60 -7.51 3.70 -0.89
CA GLU A 60 -8.70 3.97 -0.08
C GLU A 60 -9.57 5.06 -0.72
N VAL A 61 -8.95 6.19 -1.11
CA VAL A 61 -9.66 7.30 -1.75
C VAL A 61 -10.22 6.90 -3.11
N VAL A 62 -9.46 6.16 -3.92
CA VAL A 62 -9.91 5.70 -5.24
C VAL A 62 -11.09 4.74 -5.08
N ASN A 63 -11.03 3.78 -4.16
CA ASN A 63 -12.12 2.85 -3.92
C ASN A 63 -13.41 3.56 -3.49
N ASP A 64 -13.33 4.51 -2.54
CA ASP A 64 -14.48 5.32 -2.11
C ASP A 64 -15.09 6.11 -3.28
N ARG A 65 -14.24 6.87 -4.01
CA ARG A 65 -14.68 7.73 -5.11
C ARG A 65 -15.25 6.93 -6.27
N SER A 66 -14.62 5.83 -6.64
CA SER A 66 -15.10 4.95 -7.71
C SER A 66 -16.45 4.32 -7.36
N LEU A 67 -16.63 3.88 -6.11
CA LEU A 67 -17.89 3.32 -5.65
C LEU A 67 -19.01 4.36 -5.63
N LYS A 68 -18.71 5.58 -5.16
CA LYS A 68 -19.66 6.69 -5.17
C LYS A 68 -20.13 7.02 -6.59
N VAL A 69 -19.20 7.24 -7.52
CA VAL A 69 -19.52 7.56 -8.93
C VAL A 69 -20.32 6.44 -9.58
N PHE A 70 -19.94 5.18 -9.34
CA PHE A 70 -20.70 4.03 -9.83
C PHE A 70 -22.13 4.02 -9.28
N SER A 71 -22.30 4.26 -7.98
CA SER A 71 -23.62 4.28 -7.35
C SER A 71 -24.50 5.43 -7.87
N GLU A 72 -23.93 6.61 -8.08
CA GLU A 72 -24.66 7.81 -8.49
C GLU A 72 -25.01 7.80 -9.99
N ARG A 73 -24.12 7.31 -10.85
CA ARG A 73 -24.28 7.44 -12.31
C ARG A 73 -24.59 6.13 -13.03
N CYS A 74 -24.11 5.01 -12.52
CA CYS A 74 -24.15 3.74 -13.25
C CYS A 74 -25.16 2.73 -12.66
N ARG A 75 -25.52 2.85 -11.38
CA ARG A 75 -26.35 1.86 -10.68
C ARG A 75 -27.73 1.62 -11.30
N ILE A 76 -28.30 2.64 -11.94
CA ILE A 76 -29.58 2.53 -12.67
C ILE A 76 -29.46 1.58 -13.87
N HIS A 77 -28.30 1.60 -14.55
CA HIS A 77 -28.04 0.79 -15.74
C HIS A 77 -27.44 -0.59 -15.42
N TYR A 78 -26.84 -0.73 -14.24
CA TYR A 78 -26.26 -1.97 -13.75
C TYR A 78 -26.85 -2.36 -12.39
N PRO A 79 -28.16 -2.67 -12.32
CA PRO A 79 -28.75 -3.19 -11.10
C PRO A 79 -28.09 -4.53 -10.77
N THR A 80 -27.78 -4.73 -9.49
CA THR A 80 -27.29 -6.03 -9.00
C THR A 80 -28.28 -7.11 -9.42
N PRO A 81 -27.82 -8.24 -10.02
CA PRO A 81 -28.69 -9.37 -10.32
C PRO A 81 -29.44 -9.71 -9.04
N THR A 82 -30.78 -9.69 -9.11
CA THR A 82 -31.60 -10.08 -7.97
C THR A 82 -31.22 -11.51 -7.63
N VAL A 83 -30.59 -11.67 -6.46
CA VAL A 83 -30.31 -12.99 -5.88
C VAL A 83 -31.67 -13.69 -5.75
N LYS A 84 -31.90 -14.73 -6.54
CA LYS A 84 -33.02 -15.66 -6.36
C LYS A 84 -32.67 -16.65 -5.26
#